data_AF-A0A8H5H3T8-F1
#
_entry.id   AF-A0A8H5H3T8-F1
#
_cell.length_a   1.000
_cell.length_b   1.000
_cell.length_c   1.000
_cell.angle_alpha   90.00
_cell.angle_beta   90.00
_cell.angle_gamma   90.00
#
_symmetry.space_group_name_H-M   'P 1'
#
loop_
_entity.id
_entity.type
_entity.pdbx_description
1 polymer ?
#
loop_
_entity_poly.entity_id
_entity_poly.type
_entity_poly.pdbx_seq_one_letter_code
_entity_poly.pdbx_strand_id
1 'polypeptide(L)'
;MSTLPPPPSPLDWAVNTDKLTATRTSLIEAQNAVHAATANPTKFRKKAKEFTAKILSPAKAVVDILEALGGFHPAIKAVAGVLKGVIQLEETRGDIDRRIAAFFPEIVSLLLLYTKLGPVFNDEREHRLQLDDQLGKVTESIIKFGSFSENYYKRKRKLLHFVLFAAGLKQELDDLLKAFIQLTQGINTLVLHKSALTVTTVAYNMVTGADLEEEFRKFKDAIHKEDDRERQAALAVAAAGGLNAALKDPESIAQFTEAFGKQVTPSIRKAFTEDMKKILKKDG
;
A
#
# COMPACT_ATOMS: atom_id res chain seq x y z
N MET A 1 -2.56 -33.00 -20.90
CA MET A 1 -3.24 -31.73 -21.25
C MET A 1 -4.37 -31.54 -20.26
N SER A 2 -4.23 -30.62 -19.30
CA SER A 2 -5.31 -30.31 -18.35
C SER A 2 -6.30 -29.40 -19.05
N THR A 3 -7.49 -29.92 -19.37
CA THR A 3 -8.58 -29.13 -19.93
C THR A 3 -9.13 -28.25 -18.83
N LEU A 4 -8.88 -26.94 -18.94
CA LEU A 4 -9.41 -25.95 -18.01
C LEU A 4 -10.95 -25.95 -18.05
N PRO A 5 -11.61 -25.65 -16.93
CA PRO A 5 -13.07 -25.60 -16.86
C PRO A 5 -13.63 -24.53 -17.82
N PRO A 6 -14.85 -24.73 -18.33
CA PRO A 6 -15.53 -23.76 -19.18
C PRO A 6 -15.71 -22.43 -18.45
N PRO A 7 -15.78 -21.31 -19.20
CA PRO A 7 -15.95 -20.00 -18.59
C PRO A 7 -17.26 -19.91 -17.81
N PRO A 8 -17.28 -19.13 -16.73
CA PRO A 8 -18.47 -18.94 -15.91
C PRO A 8 -19.57 -18.27 -16.72
N SER A 9 -20.81 -18.57 -16.36
CA SER A 9 -21.97 -17.97 -16.98
C SER A 9 -22.01 -16.45 -16.70
N PRO A 10 -22.64 -15.64 -17.55
CA PRO A 10 -22.95 -14.24 -17.23
C PRO A 10 -23.66 -14.05 -15.87
N LEU A 11 -24.36 -15.08 -15.38
CA LEU A 11 -25.02 -15.13 -14.06
C LEU A 11 -24.03 -15.20 -12.89
N ASP A 12 -22.87 -15.85 -13.05
CA ASP A 12 -21.82 -15.91 -12.01
C ASP A 12 -21.14 -14.55 -11.82
N TRP A 13 -21.10 -13.73 -12.88
CA TRP A 13 -20.69 -12.32 -12.78
C TRP A 13 -21.77 -11.45 -12.13
N ALA A 14 -23.04 -11.75 -12.36
CA ALA A 14 -24.18 -11.01 -11.82
C ALA A 14 -24.30 -11.12 -10.28
N VAL A 15 -24.07 -12.30 -9.70
CA VAL A 15 -24.03 -12.54 -8.24
C VAL A 15 -22.93 -11.71 -7.55
N ASN A 16 -21.91 -11.33 -8.31
CA ASN A 16 -20.82 -10.49 -7.81
C ASN A 16 -21.17 -8.99 -7.83
N THR A 17 -22.23 -8.55 -8.50
CA THR A 17 -22.49 -7.11 -8.73
C THR A 17 -22.83 -6.36 -7.46
N ASP A 18 -23.67 -6.93 -6.58
CA ASP A 18 -24.01 -6.32 -5.29
C ASP A 18 -22.80 -6.28 -4.37
N LYS A 19 -22.03 -7.38 -4.31
CA LYS A 19 -20.79 -7.46 -3.54
C LYS A 19 -19.74 -6.46 -4.04
N LEU A 20 -19.61 -6.31 -5.37
CA LEU A 20 -18.73 -5.33 -6.00
C LEU A 20 -19.15 -3.91 -5.67
N THR A 21 -20.45 -3.62 -5.70
CA THR A 21 -21.00 -2.29 -5.39
C THR A 21 -20.75 -1.94 -3.92
N ALA A 22 -21.08 -2.86 -3.01
CA ALA A 22 -20.79 -2.70 -1.58
C ALA A 22 -19.28 -2.52 -1.31
N THR A 23 -18.43 -3.30 -1.98
CA THR A 23 -16.97 -3.18 -1.86
C THR A 23 -16.47 -1.82 -2.33
N ARG A 24 -17.01 -1.29 -3.44
CA ARG A 24 -16.68 0.06 -3.93
C ARG A 24 -17.14 1.15 -2.97
N THR A 25 -18.32 1.02 -2.37
CA THR A 25 -18.79 1.95 -1.33
C THR A 25 -17.85 1.94 -0.12
N SER A 26 -17.51 0.76 0.40
CA SER A 26 -16.55 0.62 1.50
C SER A 26 -15.14 1.13 1.15
N LEU A 27 -14.72 0.99 -0.11
CA LEU A 27 -13.46 1.56 -0.60
C LEU A 27 -13.46 3.09 -0.52
N ILE A 28 -14.50 3.75 -1.03
CA ILE A 28 -14.64 5.22 -0.97
C ILE A 28 -14.63 5.69 0.50
N GLU A 29 -15.33 4.96 1.37
CA GLU A 29 -15.33 5.25 2.80
C GLU A 29 -13.93 5.11 3.43
N ALA A 30 -13.15 4.12 3.01
CA ALA A 30 -11.78 3.91 3.47
C ALA A 30 -10.84 5.02 2.96
N GLN A 31 -10.92 5.41 1.68
CA GLN A 31 -10.18 6.55 1.11
C GLN A 31 -10.47 7.84 1.89
N ASN A 32 -11.75 8.15 2.11
CA ASN A 32 -12.17 9.29 2.90
C ASN A 32 -11.64 9.24 4.34
N ALA A 33 -11.59 8.05 4.95
CA ALA A 33 -11.01 7.87 6.27
C ALA A 33 -9.50 8.17 6.28
N VAL A 34 -8.74 7.72 5.26
CA VAL A 34 -7.31 8.04 5.09
C VAL A 34 -7.12 9.54 4.95
N HIS A 35 -7.90 10.22 4.10
CA HIS A 35 -7.80 11.68 3.94
C HIS A 35 -8.07 12.43 5.23
N ALA A 36 -9.12 12.04 5.95
CA ALA A 36 -9.43 12.66 7.23
C ALA A 36 -8.31 12.40 8.26
N ALA A 37 -7.72 11.19 8.27
CA ALA A 37 -6.59 10.81 9.13
C ALA A 37 -5.32 11.60 8.80
N THR A 38 -5.09 11.86 7.52
CA THR A 38 -4.03 12.75 7.05
C THR A 38 -4.31 14.17 7.52
N ALA A 39 -5.52 14.70 7.35
CA ALA A 39 -5.86 16.06 7.74
C ALA A 39 -5.67 16.33 9.24
N ASN A 40 -6.13 15.43 10.12
CA ASN A 40 -6.13 15.65 11.57
C ASN A 40 -5.62 14.44 12.39
N PRO A 41 -4.30 14.18 12.43
CA PRO A 41 -3.73 12.90 12.90
C PRO A 41 -3.99 12.59 14.38
N THR A 42 -4.11 13.63 15.22
CA THR A 42 -4.30 13.50 16.67
C THR A 42 -5.68 12.96 17.04
N LYS A 43 -6.71 13.25 16.23
CA LYS A 43 -8.08 12.77 16.44
C LYS A 43 -8.22 11.27 16.17
N PHE A 44 -7.41 10.72 15.25
CA PHE A 44 -7.52 9.30 14.83
C PHE A 44 -6.82 8.33 15.77
N ARG A 45 -5.74 8.74 16.46
CA ARG A 45 -5.08 7.87 17.45
C ARG A 45 -6.05 7.37 18.54
N LYS A 46 -7.08 8.15 18.90
CA LYS A 46 -8.11 7.75 19.88
C LYS A 46 -9.09 6.69 19.36
N LYS A 47 -9.17 6.50 18.03
CA LYS A 47 -10.09 5.58 17.35
C LYS A 47 -9.34 4.62 16.41
N ALA A 48 -8.10 4.28 16.75
CA ALA A 48 -7.21 3.46 15.93
C ALA A 48 -7.82 2.11 15.50
N LYS A 49 -8.55 1.43 16.40
CA LYS A 49 -9.20 0.15 16.09
C LYS A 49 -10.34 0.29 15.09
N GLU A 50 -11.22 1.28 15.29
CA GLU A 50 -12.31 1.59 14.35
C GLU A 50 -11.75 1.97 12.97
N PHE A 51 -10.69 2.77 12.95
CA PHE A 51 -9.98 3.15 11.73
C PHE A 51 -9.40 1.92 11.03
N THR A 52 -8.68 1.06 11.75
CA THR A 52 -8.10 -0.18 11.19
C THR A 52 -9.18 -1.07 10.58
N ALA A 53 -10.28 -1.30 11.30
CA ALA A 53 -11.40 -2.10 10.79
C ALA A 53 -12.00 -1.50 9.51
N LYS A 54 -12.17 -0.17 9.48
CA LYS A 54 -12.71 0.55 8.32
C LYS A 54 -11.79 0.44 7.09
N ILE A 55 -10.47 0.54 7.28
CA ILE A 55 -9.48 0.43 6.20
C ILE A 55 -9.36 -0.99 5.66
N LEU A 56 -9.37 -1.99 6.54
CA LEU A 56 -9.18 -3.39 6.14
C LEU A 56 -10.48 -4.04 5.62
N SER A 57 -11.65 -3.48 5.92
CA SER A 57 -12.96 -3.99 5.45
C SER A 57 -13.02 -4.19 3.93
N PRO A 58 -12.77 -3.16 3.07
CA PRO A 58 -12.80 -3.35 1.63
C PRO A 58 -11.71 -4.32 1.13
N ALA A 59 -10.57 -4.40 1.81
CA ALA A 59 -9.50 -5.35 1.47
C ALA A 59 -9.91 -6.80 1.71
N LYS A 60 -10.67 -7.08 2.77
CA LYS A 60 -11.26 -8.41 3.00
C LYS A 60 -12.29 -8.76 1.94
N ALA A 61 -13.17 -7.81 1.64
CA ALA A 61 -14.20 -8.02 0.62
C ALA A 61 -13.60 -8.30 -0.76
N VAL A 62 -12.51 -7.60 -1.14
CA VAL A 62 -11.82 -7.89 -2.41
C VAL A 62 -11.11 -9.24 -2.38
N VAL A 63 -10.54 -9.67 -1.26
CA VAL A 63 -9.97 -11.03 -1.14
C VAL A 63 -11.05 -12.08 -1.42
N ASP A 64 -12.23 -11.98 -0.83
CA ASP A 64 -13.30 -12.94 -1.10
C ASP A 64 -13.71 -12.96 -2.59
N ILE A 65 -13.77 -11.78 -3.23
CA ILE A 65 -14.07 -11.65 -4.66
C ILE A 65 -12.99 -12.36 -5.47
N LEU A 66 -11.71 -12.11 -5.17
CA LEU A 66 -10.59 -12.74 -5.86
C LEU A 66 -10.50 -14.26 -5.59
N GLU A 67 -10.84 -14.73 -4.38
CA GLU A 67 -10.90 -16.17 -4.08
C GLU A 67 -11.97 -16.86 -4.94
N ALA A 68 -13.14 -16.23 -5.12
CA ALA A 68 -14.16 -16.71 -6.05
C ALA A 68 -13.66 -16.72 -7.51
N LEU A 69 -12.90 -15.69 -7.91
CA LEU A 69 -12.30 -15.62 -9.25
C LEU A 69 -11.08 -16.54 -9.42
N GLY A 70 -10.47 -17.00 -8.33
CA GLY A 70 -9.30 -17.88 -8.34
C GLY A 70 -9.58 -19.26 -8.95
N GLY A 71 -10.85 -19.64 -9.09
CA GLY A 71 -11.27 -20.81 -9.86
C GLY A 71 -10.99 -20.72 -11.36
N PHE A 72 -10.83 -19.51 -11.90
CA PHE A 72 -10.59 -19.27 -13.33
C PHE A 72 -9.10 -19.11 -13.65
N HIS A 73 -8.31 -18.62 -12.71
CA HIS A 73 -6.90 -18.33 -12.95
C HIS A 73 -6.04 -18.52 -11.69
N PRO A 74 -5.04 -19.43 -11.68
CA PRO A 74 -4.20 -19.70 -10.50
C PRO A 74 -3.47 -18.48 -9.95
N ALA A 75 -3.01 -17.56 -10.81
CA ALA A 75 -2.33 -16.35 -10.37
C ALA A 75 -3.24 -15.39 -9.57
N ILE A 76 -4.55 -15.36 -9.83
CA ILE A 76 -5.50 -14.58 -9.02
C ILE A 76 -5.57 -15.14 -7.60
N LYS A 77 -5.59 -16.47 -7.46
CA LYS A 77 -5.57 -17.15 -6.16
C LYS A 77 -4.30 -16.81 -5.37
N ALA A 78 -3.15 -16.72 -6.05
CA ALA A 78 -1.90 -16.31 -5.42
C ALA A 78 -1.96 -14.87 -4.89
N VAL A 79 -2.47 -13.93 -5.70
CA VAL A 79 -2.68 -12.53 -5.29
C VAL A 79 -3.60 -12.45 -4.06
N ALA A 80 -4.73 -13.17 -4.08
CA ALA A 80 -5.68 -13.21 -2.96
C ALA A 80 -5.02 -13.73 -1.67
N GLY A 81 -4.27 -14.83 -1.76
CA GLY A 81 -3.58 -15.43 -0.62
C GLY A 81 -2.52 -14.51 0.00
N VAL A 82 -1.75 -13.82 -0.84
CA VAL A 82 -0.73 -12.87 -0.39
C VAL A 82 -1.38 -11.66 0.29
N LEU A 83 -2.42 -11.07 -0.31
CA LEU A 83 -3.14 -9.96 0.30
C LEU A 83 -3.76 -10.37 1.64
N LYS A 84 -4.36 -11.56 1.72
CA LYS A 84 -4.90 -12.12 2.97
C LYS A 84 -3.86 -12.20 4.07
N GLY A 85 -2.64 -12.64 3.75
CA GLY A 85 -1.52 -12.66 4.69
C GLY A 85 -1.17 -11.25 5.19
N VAL A 86 -1.11 -10.25 4.30
CA VAL A 86 -0.85 -8.86 4.68
C VAL A 86 -1.98 -8.29 5.56
N ILE A 87 -3.24 -8.56 5.24
CA ILE A 87 -4.39 -8.15 6.07
C ILE A 87 -4.26 -8.73 7.48
N GLN A 88 -4.01 -10.03 7.60
CA GLN A 88 -3.86 -10.70 8.91
C GLN A 88 -2.72 -10.09 9.75
N LEU A 89 -1.62 -9.71 9.12
CA LEU A 89 -0.53 -9.01 9.80
C LEU A 89 -0.97 -7.67 10.39
N GLU A 90 -1.78 -6.88 9.65
CA GLU A 90 -2.30 -5.60 10.16
C GLU A 90 -3.38 -5.78 11.23
N GLU A 91 -4.27 -6.77 11.07
CA GLU A 91 -5.29 -7.07 12.09
C GLU A 91 -4.66 -7.43 13.43
N THR A 92 -3.59 -8.23 13.40
CA THR A 92 -2.85 -8.63 14.60
C THR A 92 -2.23 -7.42 15.32
N ARG A 93 -1.92 -6.34 14.60
CA ARG A 93 -1.35 -5.12 15.18
C ARG A 93 -2.41 -4.24 15.84
N GLY A 94 -3.61 -4.17 15.26
CA GLY A 94 -4.78 -3.46 15.81
C GLY A 94 -4.70 -1.93 15.83
N ASP A 95 -3.58 -1.34 15.42
CA ASP A 95 -3.35 0.10 15.26
C ASP A 95 -2.52 0.34 13.99
N ILE A 96 -3.21 0.44 12.85
CA ILE A 96 -2.57 0.70 11.57
C ILE A 96 -2.12 2.16 11.46
N ASP A 97 -0.85 2.36 11.14
CA ASP A 97 -0.31 3.66 10.81
C ASP A 97 -0.99 4.23 9.55
N ARG A 98 -1.31 5.53 9.55
CA ARG A 98 -1.96 6.19 8.42
C ARG A 98 -1.24 5.98 7.08
N ARG A 99 0.09 5.90 7.08
CA ARG A 99 0.89 5.76 5.86
C ARG A 99 0.75 4.38 5.28
N ILE A 100 0.74 3.36 6.15
CA ILE A 100 0.50 1.96 5.76
C ILE A 100 -0.96 1.79 5.35
N ALA A 101 -1.88 2.42 6.08
CA ALA A 101 -3.31 2.40 5.78
C ALA A 101 -3.64 2.98 4.41
N ALA A 102 -2.89 3.98 3.93
CA ALA A 102 -3.09 4.58 2.63
C ALA A 102 -2.99 3.56 1.48
N PHE A 103 -2.11 2.55 1.58
CA PHE A 103 -1.91 1.53 0.54
C PHE A 103 -3.10 0.58 0.37
N PHE A 104 -3.90 0.35 1.41
CA PHE A 104 -5.00 -0.63 1.31
C PHE A 104 -6.06 -0.21 0.30
N PRO A 105 -6.60 1.02 0.34
CA PRO A 105 -7.49 1.51 -0.71
C PRO A 105 -6.91 1.37 -2.13
N GLU A 106 -5.64 1.71 -2.34
CA GLU A 106 -5.02 1.62 -3.68
C GLU A 106 -4.86 0.18 -4.16
N ILE A 107 -4.44 -0.72 -3.26
CA ILE A 107 -4.39 -2.15 -3.56
C ILE A 107 -5.80 -2.65 -3.90
N VAL A 108 -6.82 -2.27 -3.14
CA VAL A 108 -8.22 -2.67 -3.45
C VAL A 108 -8.67 -2.14 -4.80
N SER A 109 -8.43 -0.85 -5.10
CA SER A 109 -8.77 -0.23 -6.38
C SER A 109 -8.15 -0.97 -7.56
N LEU A 110 -6.85 -1.28 -7.46
CA LEU A 110 -6.11 -2.07 -8.43
C LEU A 110 -6.74 -3.47 -8.63
N LEU A 111 -7.00 -4.17 -7.54
CA LEU A 111 -7.52 -5.54 -7.58
C LEU A 111 -8.95 -5.63 -8.11
N LEU A 112 -9.77 -4.59 -7.89
CA LEU A 112 -11.10 -4.48 -8.47
C LEU A 112 -11.08 -4.31 -10.00
N LEU A 113 -9.95 -3.94 -10.62
CA LEU A 113 -9.84 -3.93 -12.08
C LEU A 113 -9.89 -5.35 -12.67
N TYR A 114 -9.44 -6.36 -11.91
CA TYR A 114 -9.47 -7.75 -12.36
C TYR A 114 -10.89 -8.30 -12.56
N THR A 115 -11.88 -7.73 -11.87
CA THR A 115 -13.28 -8.11 -12.04
C THR A 115 -13.81 -7.68 -13.41
N LYS A 116 -13.11 -6.78 -14.11
CA LYS A 116 -13.43 -6.32 -15.46
C LYS A 116 -12.71 -7.13 -16.55
N LEU A 117 -11.79 -8.03 -16.17
CA LEU A 117 -11.02 -8.85 -17.11
C LEU A 117 -11.75 -10.12 -17.56
N GLY A 118 -13.00 -10.34 -17.15
CA GLY A 118 -13.85 -11.45 -17.62
C GLY A 118 -13.69 -11.78 -19.12
N PRO A 119 -13.78 -10.78 -20.02
CA PRO A 119 -13.59 -10.98 -21.46
C PRO A 119 -12.14 -11.32 -21.91
N VAL A 120 -11.13 -10.98 -21.10
CA VAL A 120 -9.70 -11.22 -21.38
C VAL A 120 -9.31 -12.66 -21.07
N PHE A 121 -9.93 -13.29 -20.06
CA PHE A 121 -9.67 -14.70 -19.71
C PHE A 121 -10.05 -15.69 -20.81
N ASN A 122 -10.91 -15.27 -21.75
CA ASN A 122 -11.45 -16.13 -22.81
C ASN A 122 -10.65 -16.09 -24.11
N ASP A 123 -9.58 -15.29 -24.21
CA ASP A 123 -8.96 -14.96 -25.50
C ASP A 123 -7.49 -15.45 -25.65
N GLU A 124 -6.88 -15.06 -26.78
CA GLU A 124 -5.54 -15.37 -27.30
C GLU A 124 -4.43 -15.59 -26.25
N ARG A 125 -3.49 -16.50 -26.59
CA ARG A 125 -2.35 -16.88 -25.73
C ARG A 125 -1.52 -15.67 -25.28
N GLU A 126 -1.42 -14.62 -26.10
CA GLU A 126 -0.62 -13.43 -25.81
C GLU A 126 -1.20 -12.58 -24.66
N HIS A 127 -2.51 -12.29 -24.66
CA HIS A 127 -3.13 -11.52 -23.56
C HIS A 127 -3.11 -12.29 -22.24
N ARG A 128 -3.17 -13.62 -22.29
CA ARG A 128 -3.00 -14.46 -21.09
C ARG A 128 -1.60 -14.33 -20.51
N LEU A 129 -0.55 -14.37 -21.35
CA LEU A 129 0.83 -14.18 -20.90
C LEU A 129 1.05 -12.77 -20.32
N GLN A 130 0.46 -11.74 -20.93
CA GLN A 130 0.51 -10.39 -20.40
C GLN A 130 -0.22 -10.29 -19.05
N LEU A 131 -1.38 -10.93 -18.90
CA LEU A 131 -2.11 -10.97 -17.64
C LEU A 131 -1.34 -11.72 -16.55
N ASP A 132 -0.69 -12.84 -16.89
CA ASP A 132 0.19 -13.59 -15.99
C ASP A 132 1.33 -12.72 -15.46
N ASP A 133 2.02 -12.02 -16.36
CA ASP A 133 3.10 -11.08 -16.00
C ASP A 133 2.58 -9.97 -15.07
N GLN A 134 1.42 -9.38 -15.37
CA GLN A 134 0.83 -8.34 -14.51
C GLN A 134 0.43 -8.89 -13.13
N LEU A 135 -0.21 -10.06 -13.06
CA LEU A 135 -0.59 -10.69 -11.79
C LEU A 135 0.64 -11.09 -10.96
N GLY A 136 1.71 -11.54 -11.61
CA GLY A 136 3.00 -11.80 -10.97
C GLY A 136 3.58 -10.54 -10.33
N LYS A 137 3.63 -9.44 -11.09
CA LYS A 137 4.13 -8.14 -10.58
C LYS A 137 3.26 -7.57 -9.47
N VAL A 138 1.92 -7.72 -9.54
CA VAL A 138 1.03 -7.33 -8.44
C VAL A 138 1.30 -8.16 -7.19
N THR A 139 1.47 -9.47 -7.35
CA THR A 139 1.83 -10.37 -6.24
C THR A 139 3.12 -9.92 -5.56
N GLU A 140 4.17 -9.68 -6.34
CA GLU A 140 5.46 -9.20 -5.83
C GLU A 140 5.34 -7.85 -5.12
N SER A 141 4.58 -6.90 -5.66
CA SER A 141 4.38 -5.59 -5.05
C SER A 141 3.64 -5.68 -3.71
N ILE A 142 2.64 -6.56 -3.59
CA ILE A 142 1.96 -6.78 -2.30
C ILE A 142 2.90 -7.47 -1.29
N ILE A 143 3.75 -8.42 -1.72
CA ILE A 143 4.78 -9.02 -0.85
C ILE A 143 5.78 -7.97 -0.37
N LYS A 144 6.28 -7.12 -1.28
CA LYS A 144 7.19 -6.02 -0.96
C LYS A 144 6.53 -5.05 0.02
N PHE A 145 5.27 -4.69 -0.20
CA PHE A 145 4.50 -3.85 0.72
C PHE A 145 4.33 -4.52 2.11
N GLY A 146 3.98 -5.79 2.18
CA GLY A 146 3.85 -6.52 3.44
C GLY A 146 5.17 -6.57 4.23
N SER A 147 6.27 -6.84 3.52
CA SER A 147 7.63 -6.86 4.09
C SER A 147 8.06 -5.48 4.56
N PHE A 148 7.79 -4.44 3.76
CA PHE A 148 8.00 -3.05 4.13
C PHE A 148 7.21 -2.70 5.40
N SER A 149 5.92 -3.03 5.44
CA SER A 149 5.06 -2.78 6.59
C SER A 149 5.61 -3.44 7.85
N GLU A 150 6.00 -4.71 7.79
CA GLU A 150 6.63 -5.39 8.92
C GLU A 150 7.91 -4.69 9.41
N ASN A 151 8.80 -4.31 8.48
CA ASN A 151 10.02 -3.57 8.79
C ASN A 151 9.72 -2.18 9.36
N TYR A 152 8.71 -1.50 8.83
CA TYR A 152 8.25 -0.20 9.27
C TYR A 152 7.84 -0.25 10.75
N TYR A 153 7.00 -1.21 11.16
CA TYR A 153 6.59 -1.34 12.57
C TYR A 153 7.69 -1.86 13.49
N LYS A 154 8.59 -2.72 13.01
CA LYS A 154 9.81 -3.10 13.77
C LYS A 154 10.66 -1.87 14.10
N ARG A 155 10.75 -0.92 13.16
CA ARG A 155 11.51 0.33 13.30
C ARG A 155 10.73 1.40 14.08
N LYS A 156 9.39 1.47 13.96
CA LYS A 156 8.50 2.44 14.65
C LYS A 156 8.62 2.42 16.16
N ARG A 157 8.93 1.26 16.74
CA ARG A 157 9.12 1.10 18.20
C ARG A 157 10.45 1.68 18.72
N LYS A 158 11.33 2.16 17.84
CA LYS A 158 12.65 2.69 18.19
C LYS A 158 12.69 4.20 17.98
N LEU A 159 13.47 4.90 18.83
CA LEU A 159 13.76 6.34 18.70
C LEU A 159 14.23 6.74 17.30
N LEU A 160 14.86 5.80 16.59
CA LEU A 160 15.34 5.95 15.22
C LEU A 160 14.26 6.10 14.15
N HIS A 161 13.00 5.75 14.41
CA HIS A 161 11.96 5.70 13.38
C HIS A 161 11.89 6.99 12.56
N PHE A 162 11.96 8.13 13.24
CA PHE A 162 11.82 9.47 12.68
C PHE A 162 13.03 9.87 11.83
N VAL A 163 14.23 9.50 12.27
CA VAL A 163 15.49 9.74 11.56
C VAL A 163 15.60 8.84 10.33
N LEU A 164 15.18 7.58 10.44
CA LEU A 164 15.11 6.64 9.31
C LEU A 164 13.98 6.99 8.33
N PHE A 165 12.89 7.56 8.84
CA PHE A 165 11.82 8.06 7.99
C PHE A 165 12.31 9.20 7.10
N ALA A 166 13.03 10.16 7.70
CA ALA A 166 13.67 11.24 6.96
C ALA A 166 14.77 10.76 5.99
N ALA A 167 15.44 9.64 6.27
CA ALA A 167 16.62 9.21 5.53
C ALA A 167 16.40 8.12 4.46
N GLY A 168 15.27 7.40 4.44
CA GLY A 168 15.09 6.31 3.47
C GLY A 168 13.69 5.70 3.36
N LEU A 169 12.90 5.62 4.45
CA LEU A 169 11.57 5.00 4.36
C LEU A 169 10.62 5.79 3.44
N LYS A 170 10.83 7.10 3.30
CA LYS A 170 10.10 7.93 2.34
C LYS A 170 10.33 7.49 0.90
N GLN A 171 11.58 7.18 0.53
CA GLN A 171 11.93 6.70 -0.80
C GLN A 171 11.30 5.32 -1.06
N GLU A 172 11.36 4.40 -0.10
CA GLU A 172 10.72 3.08 -0.22
C GLU A 172 9.19 3.20 -0.41
N LEU A 173 8.54 4.14 0.30
CA LEU A 173 7.11 4.45 0.12
C LEU A 173 6.82 5.00 -1.28
N ASP A 174 7.64 5.93 -1.77
CA ASP A 174 7.53 6.49 -3.11
C ASP A 174 7.70 5.42 -4.20
N ASP A 175 8.63 4.49 -4.02
CA ASP A 175 8.89 3.43 -4.99
C ASP A 175 7.79 2.38 -5.01
N LEU A 176 7.25 2.00 -3.84
CA LEU A 176 6.05 1.16 -3.75
C LEU A 176 4.85 1.83 -4.43
N LEU A 177 4.65 3.12 -4.18
CA LEU A 177 3.57 3.88 -4.79
C LEU A 177 3.69 3.92 -6.31
N LYS A 178 4.87 4.25 -6.85
CA LYS A 178 5.13 4.22 -8.29
C LYS A 178 4.83 2.85 -8.90
N ALA A 179 5.21 1.77 -8.22
CA ALA A 179 4.93 0.42 -8.67
C ALA A 179 3.41 0.16 -8.77
N PHE A 180 2.63 0.53 -7.76
CA PHE A 180 1.17 0.35 -7.79
C PHE A 180 0.50 1.17 -8.90
N ILE A 181 0.96 2.39 -9.18
CA ILE A 181 0.44 3.21 -10.29
C ILE A 181 0.72 2.56 -11.64
N GLN A 182 1.95 2.10 -11.87
CA GLN A 182 2.34 1.44 -13.11
C GLN A 182 1.51 0.17 -13.33
N LEU A 183 1.23 -0.58 -12.27
CA LEU A 183 0.39 -1.78 -12.32
C LEU A 183 -1.06 -1.44 -12.65
N THR A 184 -1.63 -0.41 -12.01
CA THR A 184 -2.97 0.10 -12.31
C THR A 184 -3.09 0.53 -13.77
N GLN A 185 -2.11 1.26 -14.29
CA GLN A 185 -2.07 1.67 -15.69
C GLN A 185 -1.98 0.47 -16.63
N GLY A 186 -1.07 -0.48 -16.36
CA GLY A 186 -0.89 -1.69 -17.17
C GLY A 186 -2.16 -2.53 -17.29
N ILE A 187 -2.86 -2.75 -16.17
CA ILE A 187 -4.12 -3.50 -16.17
C ILE A 187 -5.24 -2.72 -16.85
N ASN A 188 -5.34 -1.41 -16.65
CA ASN A 188 -6.31 -0.59 -17.37
C ASN A 188 -6.08 -0.63 -18.89
N THR A 189 -4.83 -0.61 -19.36
CA THR A 189 -4.51 -0.76 -20.79
C THR A 189 -4.99 -2.11 -21.33
N LEU A 190 -4.80 -3.21 -20.58
CA LEU A 190 -5.32 -4.53 -20.98
C LEU A 190 -6.85 -4.55 -21.06
N VAL A 191 -7.53 -3.94 -20.07
CA VAL A 191 -9.00 -3.81 -20.08
C VAL A 191 -9.46 -2.97 -21.28
N LEU A 192 -8.80 -1.85 -21.56
CA LEU A 192 -9.14 -0.93 -22.66
C LEU A 192 -8.95 -1.58 -24.02
N HIS A 193 -7.80 -2.21 -24.25
CA HIS A 193 -7.50 -2.89 -25.51
C HIS A 193 -8.58 -3.93 -25.83
N LYS A 194 -8.99 -4.71 -24.82
CA LYS A 194 -10.06 -5.69 -25.02
C LYS A 194 -11.44 -5.05 -25.21
N SER A 195 -11.77 -4.03 -24.43
CA SER A 195 -13.06 -3.32 -24.53
C SER A 195 -13.26 -2.66 -25.90
N ALA A 196 -12.18 -2.11 -26.48
CA ALA A 196 -12.17 -1.58 -27.83
C ALA A 196 -12.37 -2.67 -28.90
N LEU A 197 -11.80 -3.86 -28.67
CA LEU A 197 -11.97 -5.01 -29.56
C LEU A 197 -13.37 -5.66 -29.48
N THR A 198 -14.06 -5.59 -28.34
CA THR A 198 -15.34 -6.29 -28.13
C THR A 198 -16.60 -5.43 -28.31
N VAL A 199 -16.52 -4.18 -28.81
CA VAL A 199 -17.66 -3.24 -28.98
C VAL A 199 -18.64 -3.32 -27.80
N THR A 200 -18.12 -3.41 -26.59
CA THR A 200 -18.92 -3.60 -25.38
C THR A 200 -18.81 -2.34 -24.54
N THR A 201 -19.95 -1.88 -24.04
CA THR A 201 -20.17 -0.66 -23.27
C THR A 201 -19.43 -0.68 -21.92
N VAL A 202 -18.10 -0.70 -21.92
CA VAL A 202 -17.25 -0.62 -20.70
C VAL A 202 -17.04 0.85 -20.28
N ALA A 203 -17.62 1.80 -21.03
CA ALA A 203 -17.52 3.23 -20.77
C ALA A 203 -18.02 3.68 -19.38
N TYR A 204 -18.85 2.88 -18.70
CA TYR A 204 -19.59 3.36 -17.52
C TYR A 204 -18.76 3.50 -16.23
N ASN A 205 -17.51 3.02 -16.17
CA ASN A 205 -16.68 3.10 -14.95
C ASN A 205 -15.17 3.15 -15.27
N MET A 206 -14.77 3.84 -16.34
CA MET A 206 -13.35 4.03 -16.65
C MET A 206 -12.78 5.15 -15.78
N VAL A 207 -11.78 4.81 -14.97
CA VAL A 207 -11.01 5.80 -14.21
C VAL A 207 -10.18 6.57 -15.25
N THR A 208 -10.40 7.86 -15.36
CA THR A 208 -9.63 8.70 -16.30
C THR A 208 -8.20 8.90 -15.80
N GLY A 209 -7.30 9.32 -16.68
CA GLY A 209 -5.95 9.71 -16.27
C GLY A 209 -5.96 10.82 -15.21
N ALA A 210 -6.91 11.76 -15.31
CA ALA A 210 -7.08 12.83 -14.33
C ALA A 210 -7.57 12.32 -12.96
N ASP A 211 -8.48 11.34 -12.93
CA ASP A 211 -8.93 10.72 -11.68
C ASP A 211 -7.78 9.99 -10.98
N LEU A 212 -6.93 9.28 -11.75
CA LEU A 212 -5.73 8.62 -11.23
C LEU A 212 -4.73 9.62 -10.66
N GLU A 213 -4.54 10.77 -11.30
CA GLU A 213 -3.64 11.82 -10.82
C GLU A 213 -4.13 12.48 -9.53
N GLU A 214 -5.44 12.72 -9.43
CA GLU A 214 -6.02 13.29 -8.21
C GLU A 214 -5.90 12.33 -7.03
N GLU A 215 -6.29 11.06 -7.21
CA GLU A 215 -6.16 10.02 -6.18
C GLU A 215 -4.70 9.78 -5.81
N PHE A 216 -3.78 9.84 -6.78
CA PHE A 216 -2.35 9.78 -6.53
C PHE A 216 -1.84 10.94 -5.68
N ARG A 217 -2.24 12.18 -5.97
CA ARG A 217 -1.84 13.35 -5.17
C ARG A 217 -2.32 13.20 -3.73
N LYS A 218 -3.59 12.82 -3.58
CA LYS A 218 -4.26 12.50 -2.32
C LYS A 218 -3.53 11.42 -1.51
N PHE A 219 -3.08 10.37 -2.19
CA PHE A 219 -2.27 9.30 -1.62
C PHE A 219 -0.88 9.77 -1.19
N LYS A 220 -0.20 10.52 -2.07
CA LYS A 220 1.13 11.08 -1.83
C LYS A 220 1.13 11.98 -0.59
N ASP A 221 0.09 12.80 -0.44
CA ASP A 221 -0.09 13.63 0.75
C ASP A 221 -0.26 12.78 2.02
N ALA A 222 -0.96 11.65 1.94
CA ALA A 222 -1.15 10.75 3.08
C ALA A 222 0.16 10.08 3.54
N ILE A 223 1.02 9.66 2.60
CA ILE A 223 2.29 9.02 2.93
C ILE A 223 3.37 10.04 3.36
N HIS A 224 3.34 11.26 2.81
CA HIS A 224 4.37 12.28 3.04
C HIS A 224 4.08 13.28 4.12
N LYS A 225 2.85 13.34 4.65
CA LYS A 225 2.59 14.25 5.77
C LYS A 225 3.47 13.87 6.95
N GLU A 226 4.35 14.77 7.33
CA GLU A 226 5.28 14.61 8.45
C GLU A 226 4.55 14.93 9.77
N ASP A 227 4.94 14.24 10.85
CA ASP A 227 4.69 14.69 12.22
C ASP A 227 5.70 15.80 12.55
N ASP A 228 5.37 16.71 13.48
CA ASP A 228 6.24 17.83 13.84
C ASP A 228 7.64 17.35 14.29
N ARG A 229 7.68 16.17 14.95
CA ARG A 229 8.93 15.51 15.36
C ARG A 229 9.74 14.97 14.18
N GLU A 230 9.08 14.48 13.13
CA GLU A 230 9.77 14.01 11.92
C GLU A 230 10.33 15.18 11.14
N ARG A 231 9.58 16.29 11.06
CA ARG A 231 10.04 17.52 10.43
C ARG A 231 11.26 18.09 11.16
N GLN A 232 11.23 18.14 12.49
CA GLN A 232 12.39 18.56 13.30
C GLN A 232 13.58 17.64 13.08
N ALA A 233 13.36 16.32 13.03
CA ALA A 233 14.43 15.37 12.75
C ALA A 233 15.00 15.55 11.33
N ALA A 234 14.16 15.75 10.33
CA ALA A 234 14.60 15.99 8.96
C ALA A 234 15.43 17.28 8.84
N LEU A 235 15.03 18.35 9.52
CA LEU A 235 15.79 19.60 9.58
C LEU A 235 17.15 19.43 10.24
N ALA A 236 17.22 18.70 11.36
CA ALA A 236 18.49 18.41 12.03
C ALA A 236 19.42 17.54 11.16
N VAL A 237 18.88 16.52 10.48
CA VAL A 237 19.65 15.72 9.52
C VAL A 237 20.19 16.58 8.37
N ALA A 238 19.37 17.47 7.81
CA ALA A 238 19.76 18.34 6.72
C ALA A 238 20.81 19.37 7.16
N ALA A 239 20.63 20.00 8.33
CA ALA A 239 21.56 20.98 8.90
C ALA A 239 22.95 20.38 9.15
N ALA A 240 23.01 19.09 9.53
CA ALA A 240 24.26 18.39 9.72
C ALA A 240 24.95 17.95 8.42
N GLY A 241 24.35 18.16 7.24
CA GLY A 241 24.90 17.73 5.95
C GLY A 241 24.58 16.26 5.60
N GLY A 242 23.49 15.73 6.13
CA GLY A 242 23.00 14.38 5.84
C GLY A 242 23.16 13.41 7.01
N LEU A 243 22.51 12.24 6.89
CA LEU A 243 22.35 11.30 8.00
C LEU A 243 23.70 10.89 8.62
N ASN A 244 24.70 10.59 7.79
CA ASN A 244 26.01 10.14 8.27
C ASN A 244 26.77 11.19 9.08
N ALA A 245 26.56 12.47 8.78
CA ALA A 245 27.16 13.58 9.51
C ALA A 245 26.36 13.93 10.78
N ALA A 246 25.03 13.89 10.70
CA ALA A 246 24.12 14.05 11.85
C ALA A 246 24.39 13.02 12.97
N LEU A 247 24.87 11.83 12.61
CA LEU A 247 25.21 10.75 13.56
C LEU A 247 26.58 10.89 14.21
N LYS A 248 27.43 11.75 13.66
CA LYS A 248 28.74 12.07 14.23
C LYS A 248 28.70 13.37 15.01
N ASP A 249 27.67 14.19 14.79
CA ASP A 249 27.44 15.44 15.49
C ASP A 249 26.69 15.23 16.83
N PRO A 250 27.34 15.51 17.97
CA PRO A 250 26.71 15.40 19.29
C PRO A 250 25.50 16.32 19.47
N GLU A 251 25.47 17.49 18.82
CA GLU A 251 24.35 18.45 18.90
C GLU A 251 23.12 17.91 18.18
N SER A 252 23.27 17.42 16.96
CA SER A 252 22.21 16.73 16.22
C SER A 252 21.63 15.56 17.01
N ILE A 253 22.48 14.73 17.63
CA ILE A 253 22.02 13.63 18.49
C ILE A 253 21.22 14.15 19.69
N ALA A 254 21.69 15.23 20.33
CA ALA A 254 20.99 15.84 21.46
C ALA A 254 19.60 16.35 21.03
N GLN A 255 19.51 17.07 19.91
CA GLN A 255 18.25 17.56 19.33
C GLN A 255 17.28 16.43 19.00
N PHE A 256 17.76 15.33 18.41
CA PHE A 256 16.92 14.15 18.18
C PHE A 256 16.36 13.66 19.51
N THR A 257 17.21 13.40 20.50
CA THR A 257 16.79 12.86 21.79
C THR A 257 15.87 13.79 22.59
N GLU A 258 16.04 15.11 22.48
CA GLU A 258 15.20 16.13 23.11
C GLU A 258 13.80 16.19 22.45
N ALA A 259 13.71 16.15 21.11
CA ALA A 259 12.44 16.07 20.38
C ALA A 259 11.61 14.82 20.76
N PHE A 260 12.24 13.80 21.33
CA PHE A 260 11.59 12.58 21.81
C PHE A 260 11.11 12.65 23.26
N GLY A 261 11.31 13.76 23.97
CA GLY A 261 10.83 13.94 25.35
C GLY A 261 11.48 13.00 26.36
N LYS A 262 12.62 12.39 26.02
CA LYS A 262 13.43 11.61 26.95
C LYS A 262 14.67 12.42 27.30
N GLN A 263 14.95 12.57 28.60
CA GLN A 263 16.24 13.09 29.03
C GLN A 263 17.35 12.22 28.41
N VAL A 264 18.32 12.88 27.78
CA VAL A 264 19.40 12.23 27.05
C VAL A 264 20.37 11.58 28.03
N THR A 265 20.09 10.34 28.43
CA THR A 265 21.07 9.59 29.22
C THR A 265 22.17 9.06 28.30
N PRO A 266 23.42 8.91 28.80
CA PRO A 266 24.51 8.29 28.03
C PRO A 266 24.15 6.90 27.47
N SER A 267 23.30 6.15 28.20
CA SER A 267 22.80 4.84 27.79
C SER A 267 21.88 4.94 26.56
N ILE A 268 20.93 5.89 26.54
CA ILE A 268 20.06 6.14 25.39
C ILE A 268 20.87 6.56 24.17
N ARG A 269 21.88 7.43 24.38
CA ARG A 269 22.79 7.87 23.30
C ARG A 269 23.54 6.69 22.69
N LYS A 270 24.13 5.83 23.53
CA LYS A 270 24.86 4.63 23.07
C LYS A 270 23.97 3.66 22.31
N ALA A 271 22.78 3.36 22.85
CA ALA A 271 21.81 2.49 22.19
C ALA A 271 21.35 3.05 20.83
N PHE A 272 21.11 4.36 20.76
CA PHE A 272 20.77 5.05 19.53
C PHE A 272 21.89 4.95 18.48
N THR A 273 23.14 5.23 18.86
CA THR A 273 24.29 5.11 17.96
C THR A 273 24.53 3.68 17.48
N GLU A 274 24.37 2.68 18.36
CA GLU A 274 24.54 1.26 18.00
C GLU A 274 23.43 0.76 17.05
N ASP A 275 22.17 1.11 17.31
CA ASP A 275 21.06 0.79 16.41
C ASP A 275 21.25 1.46 15.04
N MET A 276 21.72 2.71 15.01
CA MET A 276 22.00 3.43 13.76
C MET A 276 23.13 2.79 12.95
N LYS A 277 24.22 2.38 13.61
CA LYS A 277 25.33 1.65 12.95
C LYS A 277 24.87 0.33 12.35
N LYS A 278 23.95 -0.39 13.00
CA LYS A 278 23.40 -1.66 12.48
C LYS A 278 22.55 -1.45 11.23
N ILE A 279 21.83 -0.33 11.15
CA ILE A 279 20.98 -0.02 9.99
C ILE A 279 21.83 0.45 8.80
N LEU A 280 22.79 1.36 9.02
CA LEU A 280 23.71 1.80 7.97
C LEU A 280 24.57 0.66 7.39
N LYS A 281 24.88 -0.37 8.19
CA LYS A 281 25.58 -1.58 7.71
C LYS A 281 24.71 -2.57 6.94
N LYS A 282 23.38 -2.42 6.98
CA LYS A 282 22.44 -3.26 6.22
C LYS A 282 22.07 -2.67 4.87
N ASP A 283 22.23 -1.36 4.70
CA ASP A 283 21.89 -0.61 3.50
C ASP A 283 23.11 -0.33 2.59
N GLY A 284 24.29 -0.88 2.92
CA GLY A 284 25.51 -0.84 2.09
C GLY A 284 26.07 -2.24 1.89
#